data_AF-A0A3S0AW29-F1
#
_entry.id   AF-A0A3S0AW29-F1
#
_cell.length_a   1.000
_cell.length_b   1.000
_cell.length_c   1.000
_cell.angle_alpha   90.00
_cell.angle_beta   90.00
_cell.angle_gamma   90.00
#
_symmetry.space_group_name_H-M   'P 1'
#
loop_
_entity.id
_entity.type
_entity.pdbx_description
1 polymer ?
#
loop_
_entity_poly.entity_id
_entity_poly.type
_entity_poly.pdbx_seq_one_letter_code
_entity_poly.pdbx_strand_id
1 'polypeptide(L)'
;MLSHRATAVLIAGLALGGLVSCTGDPSLLDAADLTPLLLTAEETGIPGTVTRTLNEGENVPTQLPLAIPSLDIGRPCEDAVHAGLDARFLPHASSSAGYTVGQVHLELGLFSVAEDLDVRAIYGDILTECAEPVHDPTYDVTYSVHPLDSEYPGMRVLIHDGDGRIHESIVIQAEVGNHWVLAGAQRMSGEAVEQIVAAQIAKLEDGLNRDLWQEHSATR
;
A
#
# COMPACT_ATOMS: atom_id res chain seq x y z
N MET A 1 17.42 39.81 66.32
CA MET A 1 18.12 38.85 65.44
C MET A 1 17.13 38.40 64.36
N LEU A 2 17.63 38.34 63.13
CA LEU A 2 17.08 37.74 61.90
C LEU A 2 16.05 36.60 62.14
N SER A 3 15.08 36.28 61.31
CA SER A 3 14.61 36.71 59.98
C SER A 3 13.52 35.68 59.59
N HIS A 4 12.76 36.00 58.53
CA HIS A 4 11.94 35.12 57.68
C HIS A 4 10.42 35.06 57.93
N ARG A 5 9.78 35.93 57.15
CA ARG A 5 8.45 35.80 56.52
C ARG A 5 8.33 34.49 55.72
N ALA A 6 7.12 33.94 55.66
CA ALA A 6 6.39 33.59 54.42
C ALA A 6 5.12 32.79 54.82
N THR A 7 3.92 33.36 54.74
CA THR A 7 3.05 33.52 53.55
C THR A 7 2.35 32.21 53.18
N ALA A 8 1.07 32.14 53.53
CA ALA A 8 0.11 31.18 53.04
C ALA A 8 -0.05 31.31 51.51
N VAL A 9 -0.07 30.18 50.80
CA VAL A 9 -0.46 30.14 49.39
C VAL A 9 -1.66 29.20 49.25
N LEU A 10 -2.73 29.78 48.71
CA LEU A 10 -3.98 29.13 48.35
C LEU A 10 -3.74 27.94 47.41
N ILE A 11 -4.34 26.80 47.74
CA ILE A 11 -4.52 25.68 46.82
C ILE A 11 -5.72 26.03 45.94
N ALA A 12 -5.43 26.61 44.76
CA ALA A 12 -6.41 26.88 43.72
C ALA A 12 -6.68 25.59 42.91
N GLY A 13 -7.95 25.36 42.61
CA GLY A 13 -8.49 24.11 42.10
C GLY A 13 -7.90 23.63 40.77
N LEU A 14 -7.58 22.35 40.73
CA LEU A 14 -7.42 21.58 39.51
C LEU A 14 -8.80 21.11 39.06
N ALA A 15 -9.41 21.90 38.18
CA ALA A 15 -10.44 21.40 37.29
C ALA A 15 -9.77 20.47 36.27
N LEU A 16 -9.70 19.18 36.60
CA LEU A 16 -9.39 18.11 35.67
C LEU A 16 -10.59 17.97 34.72
N GLY A 17 -10.67 18.85 33.74
CA GLY A 17 -11.44 18.62 32.53
C GLY A 17 -10.77 17.48 31.79
N GLY A 18 -11.28 16.27 31.99
CA GLY A 18 -10.90 15.12 31.18
C GLY A 18 -11.22 15.43 29.73
N LEU A 19 -10.19 15.70 28.94
CA LEU A 19 -10.26 15.55 27.50
C LEU A 19 -10.43 14.05 27.26
N VAL A 20 -11.68 13.61 27.11
CA VAL A 20 -11.97 12.37 26.42
C VAL A 20 -11.59 12.65 24.98
N SER A 21 -10.32 12.39 24.63
CA SER A 21 -9.96 12.16 23.23
C SER A 21 -10.67 10.87 22.85
N CYS A 22 -11.89 10.99 22.33
CA CYS A 22 -12.47 9.97 21.49
C CYS A 22 -11.50 9.82 20.32
N THR A 23 -10.65 8.80 20.38
CA THR A 23 -9.96 8.26 19.20
C THR A 23 -11.06 7.72 18.31
N GLY A 24 -11.63 8.58 17.45
CA GLY A 24 -12.52 8.13 16.40
C GLY A 24 -11.74 7.14 15.55
N ASP A 25 -12.32 5.97 15.30
CA ASP A 25 -11.76 5.05 14.32
C ASP A 25 -11.54 5.84 13.02
N PRO A 26 -10.39 5.67 12.34
CA PRO A 26 -10.13 6.40 11.10
C PRO A 26 -11.29 6.13 10.14
N SER A 27 -11.95 7.20 9.70
CA SER A 27 -13.15 7.12 8.89
C SER A 27 -12.82 6.44 7.57
N LEU A 28 -13.67 5.49 7.17
CA LEU A 28 -13.62 4.97 5.81
C LEU A 28 -13.83 6.11 4.82
N LEU A 29 -13.04 6.08 3.74
CA LEU A 29 -13.12 7.06 2.67
C LEU A 29 -13.88 6.44 1.50
N ASP A 30 -14.74 7.24 0.87
CA ASP A 30 -15.36 6.88 -0.40
C ASP A 30 -14.35 7.06 -1.56
N ALA A 31 -14.63 6.46 -2.71
CA ALA A 31 -13.75 6.45 -3.87
C ALA A 31 -13.46 7.87 -4.40
N ALA A 32 -14.46 8.75 -4.31
CA ALA A 32 -14.32 10.16 -4.67
C ALA A 32 -13.32 10.92 -3.78
N ASP A 33 -13.16 10.49 -2.52
CA ASP A 33 -12.21 11.07 -1.57
C ASP A 33 -10.83 10.40 -1.68
N LEU A 34 -10.76 9.14 -2.11
CA LEU A 34 -9.51 8.43 -2.40
C LEU A 34 -8.84 8.93 -3.69
N THR A 35 -9.60 9.20 -4.76
CA THR A 35 -9.04 9.57 -6.08
C THR A 35 -8.09 10.79 -6.04
N PRO A 36 -8.40 11.89 -5.32
CA PRO A 36 -7.48 13.02 -5.17
C PRO A 36 -6.18 12.71 -4.41
N LEU A 37 -6.17 11.64 -3.60
CA LEU A 37 -5.03 11.22 -2.81
C LEU A 37 -4.03 10.37 -3.60
N LEU A 38 -4.42 9.85 -4.77
CA LEU A 38 -3.48 9.20 -5.69
C LEU A 38 -2.42 10.19 -6.20
N LEU A 39 -1.18 9.74 -6.35
CA LEU A 39 -0.13 10.56 -6.96
C LEU A 39 -0.51 11.02 -8.40
N THR A 40 -0.10 12.21 -8.79
CA THR A 40 -0.13 12.62 -10.21
C THR A 40 1.04 11.99 -10.97
N ALA A 41 1.03 12.11 -12.31
CA ALA A 41 2.15 11.66 -13.13
C ALA A 41 3.48 12.30 -12.69
N GLU A 42 3.46 13.60 -12.41
CA GLU A 42 4.62 14.37 -11.99
C GLU A 42 5.11 13.97 -10.59
N GLU A 43 4.18 13.69 -9.66
CA GLU A 43 4.50 13.30 -8.29
C GLU A 43 5.16 11.92 -8.19
N THR A 44 4.98 11.03 -9.20
CA THR A 44 5.70 9.74 -9.23
C THR A 44 7.21 9.89 -9.43
N GLY A 45 7.69 11.04 -9.92
CA GLY A 45 9.10 11.23 -10.25
C GLY A 45 9.60 10.38 -11.43
N ILE A 46 8.73 9.64 -12.14
CA ILE A 46 9.10 8.87 -13.32
C ILE A 46 9.43 9.85 -14.46
N PRO A 47 10.64 9.83 -15.03
CA PRO A 47 11.02 10.77 -16.07
C PRO A 47 10.32 10.48 -17.40
N GLY A 48 9.89 11.54 -18.09
CA GLY A 48 9.31 11.47 -19.43
C GLY A 48 7.80 11.75 -19.47
N THR A 49 7.17 11.52 -20.63
CA THR A 49 5.72 11.65 -20.78
C THR A 49 5.04 10.39 -20.25
N VAL A 50 4.41 10.51 -19.09
CA VAL A 50 3.68 9.44 -18.43
C VAL A 50 2.20 9.48 -18.85
N THR A 51 1.70 8.38 -19.39
CA THR A 51 0.24 8.21 -19.54
C THR A 51 -0.33 7.75 -18.21
N ARG A 52 -1.34 8.47 -17.70
CA ARG A 52 -2.06 8.12 -16.48
C ARG A 52 -3.48 7.64 -16.81
N THR A 53 -3.87 6.50 -16.25
CA THR A 53 -5.23 5.96 -16.34
C THR A 53 -5.78 5.78 -14.94
N LEU A 54 -7.01 6.26 -14.71
CA LEU A 54 -7.69 6.19 -13.43
C LEU A 54 -8.79 5.15 -13.46
N ASN A 55 -8.96 4.43 -12.36
CA ASN A 55 -10.13 3.62 -12.08
C ASN A 55 -10.60 3.89 -10.65
N GLU A 56 -11.90 3.86 -10.43
CA GLU A 56 -12.51 4.04 -9.11
C GLU A 56 -13.71 3.12 -8.96
N GLY A 57 -14.00 2.71 -7.73
CA GLY A 57 -15.09 1.78 -7.47
C GLY A 57 -15.45 1.67 -6.00
N GLU A 58 -16.76 1.59 -5.75
CA GLU A 58 -17.36 1.35 -4.44
C GLU A 58 -17.82 -0.09 -4.34
N ASN A 59 -17.45 -0.79 -3.25
CA ASN A 59 -17.89 -2.16 -3.00
C ASN A 59 -17.67 -3.08 -4.21
N VAL A 60 -16.56 -2.87 -4.95
CA VAL A 60 -16.18 -3.68 -6.11
C VAL A 60 -15.12 -4.69 -5.65
N PRO A 61 -15.36 -6.01 -5.80
CA PRO A 61 -14.34 -7.01 -5.52
C PRO A 61 -13.07 -6.71 -6.31
N THR A 62 -11.96 -6.54 -5.59
CA THR A 62 -10.66 -6.23 -6.17
C THR A 62 -9.71 -7.39 -5.94
N GLN A 63 -8.84 -7.63 -6.93
CA GLN A 63 -7.76 -8.60 -6.86
C GLN A 63 -6.44 -7.89 -6.56
N LEU A 64 -5.56 -8.59 -5.86
CA LEU A 64 -4.20 -8.10 -5.66
C LEU A 64 -3.43 -8.21 -6.98
N PRO A 65 -2.63 -7.19 -7.35
CA PRO A 65 -1.72 -7.30 -8.47
C PRO A 65 -0.67 -8.35 -8.10
N LEU A 66 -0.58 -9.36 -8.95
CA LEU A 66 0.46 -10.38 -8.88
C LEU A 66 1.30 -10.34 -10.14
N ALA A 67 2.60 -10.34 -9.92
CA ALA A 67 3.60 -10.34 -10.97
C ALA A 67 3.79 -11.71 -11.63
N ILE A 68 3.30 -12.77 -10.98
CA ILE A 68 3.39 -14.15 -11.44
C ILE A 68 2.04 -14.51 -12.07
N PRO A 69 2.00 -14.99 -13.33
CA PRO A 69 0.76 -15.46 -13.93
C PRO A 69 0.28 -16.75 -13.23
N SER A 70 -0.94 -17.16 -13.51
CA SER A 70 -1.38 -18.53 -13.20
C SER A 70 -0.41 -19.52 -13.85
N LEU A 71 0.16 -20.42 -13.05
CA LEU A 71 1.10 -21.44 -13.48
C LEU A 71 0.36 -22.78 -13.51
N ASP A 72 0.61 -23.62 -14.50
CA ASP A 72 0.04 -24.98 -14.58
C ASP A 72 1.18 -26.00 -14.57
N ILE A 73 1.70 -26.31 -13.37
CA ILE A 73 2.97 -27.01 -13.13
C ILE A 73 2.91 -28.06 -12.00
N GLY A 74 1.77 -28.20 -11.32
CA GLY A 74 1.42 -29.19 -10.29
C GLY A 74 2.25 -29.14 -9.00
N ARG A 75 2.33 -27.99 -8.31
CA ARG A 75 3.19 -27.81 -7.11
C ARG A 75 2.58 -26.89 -6.02
N PRO A 76 3.05 -26.95 -4.76
CA PRO A 76 2.63 -26.03 -3.70
C PRO A 76 2.77 -24.53 -4.04
N CYS A 77 3.82 -24.15 -4.77
CA CYS A 77 3.97 -22.78 -5.28
C CYS A 77 2.82 -22.37 -6.23
N GLU A 78 2.35 -23.28 -7.10
CA GLU A 78 1.20 -23.00 -7.96
C GLU A 78 -0.06 -22.77 -7.13
N ASP A 79 -0.32 -23.62 -6.14
CA ASP A 79 -1.49 -23.46 -5.26
C ASP A 79 -1.45 -22.11 -4.52
N ALA A 80 -0.27 -21.69 -4.05
CA ALA A 80 -0.09 -20.39 -3.40
C ALA A 80 -0.29 -19.22 -4.36
N VAL A 81 0.23 -19.30 -5.59
CA VAL A 81 0.03 -18.28 -6.64
C VAL A 81 -1.45 -18.21 -7.04
N HIS A 82 -2.12 -19.35 -7.23
CA HIS A 82 -3.56 -19.40 -7.51
C HIS A 82 -4.39 -18.84 -6.36
N ALA A 83 -4.08 -19.21 -5.12
CA ALA A 83 -4.73 -18.64 -3.94
C ALA A 83 -4.58 -17.12 -3.90
N GLY A 84 -3.40 -16.59 -4.22
CA GLY A 84 -3.19 -15.15 -4.33
C GLY A 84 -3.93 -14.48 -5.49
N LEU A 85 -3.99 -15.11 -6.67
CA LEU A 85 -4.72 -14.60 -7.83
C LEU A 85 -6.25 -14.61 -7.61
N ASP A 86 -6.73 -15.62 -6.88
CA ASP A 86 -8.13 -15.78 -6.51
C ASP A 86 -8.51 -14.99 -5.26
N ALA A 87 -7.52 -14.51 -4.50
CA ALA A 87 -7.74 -13.64 -3.35
C ALA A 87 -8.38 -12.33 -3.80
N ARG A 88 -9.71 -12.31 -3.68
CA ARG A 88 -10.52 -11.12 -3.85
C ARG A 88 -10.84 -10.57 -2.48
N PHE A 89 -10.60 -9.29 -2.32
CA PHE A 89 -11.12 -8.56 -1.18
C PHE A 89 -12.20 -7.58 -1.64
N LEU A 90 -13.12 -7.29 -0.74
CA LEU A 90 -14.21 -6.35 -0.98
C LEU A 90 -13.91 -5.08 -0.19
N PRO A 91 -13.19 -4.10 -0.76
CA PRO A 91 -12.99 -2.82 -0.10
C PRO A 91 -14.32 -2.08 0.00
N HIS A 92 -14.45 -1.21 1.00
CA HIS A 92 -15.53 -0.22 1.06
C HIS A 92 -15.46 0.65 -0.21
N ALA A 93 -14.28 1.20 -0.46
CA ALA A 93 -13.97 1.97 -1.64
C ALA A 93 -12.54 1.72 -2.16
N SER A 94 -12.34 1.96 -3.44
CA SER A 94 -11.05 1.83 -4.12
C SER A 94 -10.85 2.94 -5.14
N SER A 95 -9.60 3.34 -5.29
CA SER A 95 -9.14 4.18 -6.40
C SER A 95 -7.76 3.74 -6.84
N SER A 96 -7.52 3.61 -8.14
CA SER A 96 -6.22 3.23 -8.68
C SER A 96 -5.79 4.11 -9.85
N ALA A 97 -4.47 4.23 -10.00
CA ALA A 97 -3.82 4.90 -11.11
C ALA A 97 -2.75 3.99 -11.74
N GLY A 98 -2.87 3.78 -13.05
CA GLY A 98 -1.82 3.18 -13.87
C GLY A 98 -0.98 4.27 -14.54
N TYR A 99 0.34 4.09 -14.55
CA TYR A 99 1.34 4.98 -15.12
C TYR A 99 2.20 4.19 -16.10
N THR A 100 2.33 4.67 -17.33
CA THR A 100 3.12 3.99 -18.36
C THR A 100 4.06 4.95 -19.07
N VAL A 101 5.34 4.56 -19.17
CA VAL A 101 6.38 5.25 -19.95
C VAL A 101 7.18 4.21 -20.73
N GLY A 102 6.99 4.17 -22.05
CA GLY A 102 7.68 3.22 -22.92
C GLY A 102 7.34 1.76 -22.57
N GLN A 103 8.22 1.09 -21.83
CA GLN A 103 8.04 -0.30 -21.36
C GLN A 103 7.97 -0.40 -19.82
N VAL A 104 8.08 0.73 -19.14
CA VAL A 104 7.88 0.83 -17.69
C VAL A 104 6.40 0.94 -17.43
N HIS A 105 5.92 0.14 -16.48
CA HIS A 105 4.55 0.18 -16.00
C HIS A 105 4.56 0.22 -14.47
N LEU A 106 3.73 1.09 -13.91
CA LEU A 106 3.46 1.19 -12.48
C LEU A 106 1.95 1.29 -12.30
N GLU A 107 1.40 0.53 -11.37
CA GLU A 107 0.04 0.67 -10.88
C GLU A 107 0.09 0.98 -9.38
N LEU A 108 -0.66 2.01 -8.97
CA LEU A 108 -0.87 2.37 -7.57
C LEU A 108 -2.36 2.24 -7.25
N GLY A 109 -2.70 1.49 -6.21
CA GLY A 109 -4.05 1.36 -5.68
C GLY A 109 -4.13 1.89 -4.26
N LEU A 110 -5.22 2.60 -3.98
CA LEU A 110 -5.66 2.98 -2.64
C LEU A 110 -6.97 2.25 -2.35
N PHE A 111 -7.05 1.67 -1.16
CA PHE A 111 -8.23 0.94 -0.71
C PHE A 111 -8.62 1.44 0.67
N SER A 112 -9.92 1.69 0.89
CA SER A 112 -10.47 1.87 2.24
C SER A 112 -11.22 0.60 2.64
N VAL A 113 -10.89 0.08 3.81
CA VAL A 113 -11.33 -1.26 4.25
C VAL A 113 -11.88 -1.20 5.66
N ALA A 114 -13.05 -1.80 5.87
CA ALA A 114 -13.74 -1.78 7.17
C ALA A 114 -13.14 -2.77 8.18
N GLU A 115 -12.45 -3.80 7.68
CA GLU A 115 -11.85 -4.87 8.47
C GLU A 115 -10.40 -5.07 8.03
N ASP A 116 -9.55 -5.50 8.97
CA ASP A 116 -8.17 -5.86 8.68
C ASP A 116 -8.14 -6.99 7.64
N LEU A 117 -7.52 -6.72 6.50
CA LEU A 117 -7.26 -7.71 5.47
C LEU A 117 -5.90 -8.35 5.75
N ASP A 118 -5.88 -9.66 5.95
CA ASP A 118 -4.63 -10.43 6.10
C ASP A 118 -3.99 -10.71 4.72
N VAL A 119 -3.73 -9.64 3.97
CA VAL A 119 -3.04 -9.71 2.68
C VAL A 119 -1.58 -10.13 2.87
N ARG A 120 -1.02 -9.88 4.06
CA ARG A 120 0.33 -10.33 4.45
C ARG A 120 0.44 -11.85 4.42
N ALA A 121 -0.59 -12.59 4.83
CA ALA A 121 -0.60 -14.05 4.72
C ALA A 121 -0.45 -14.52 3.26
N ILE A 122 -1.19 -13.92 2.32
CA ILE A 122 -1.16 -14.32 0.90
C ILE A 122 0.25 -14.18 0.29
N TYR A 123 0.92 -13.04 0.49
CA TYR A 123 2.29 -12.88 -0.01
C TYR A 123 3.30 -13.74 0.76
N GLY A 124 3.08 -13.94 2.06
CA GLY A 124 3.89 -14.83 2.89
C GLY A 124 3.87 -16.28 2.39
N ASP A 125 2.69 -16.79 2.02
CA ASP A 125 2.51 -18.13 1.47
C ASP A 125 3.24 -18.26 0.12
N ILE A 126 3.10 -17.27 -0.78
CA ILE A 126 3.83 -17.26 -2.06
C ILE A 126 5.35 -17.27 -1.83
N LEU A 127 5.86 -16.40 -0.94
CA LEU A 127 7.30 -16.34 -0.64
C LEU A 127 7.84 -17.65 -0.05
N THR A 128 7.01 -18.35 0.73
CA THR A 128 7.38 -19.61 1.38
C THR A 128 7.36 -20.76 0.39
N GLU A 129 6.25 -20.91 -0.35
CA GLU A 129 6.02 -22.06 -1.24
C GLU A 129 6.77 -21.93 -2.57
N CYS A 130 7.10 -20.70 -3.00
CA CYS A 130 7.87 -20.39 -4.21
C CYS A 130 9.34 -20.01 -3.94
N ALA A 131 9.93 -20.55 -2.86
CA ALA A 131 11.33 -20.26 -2.49
C ALA A 131 12.35 -20.75 -3.54
N GLU A 132 12.01 -21.78 -4.31
CA GLU A 132 12.83 -22.28 -5.42
C GLU A 132 12.31 -21.76 -6.77
N PRO A 133 13.19 -21.48 -7.74
CA PRO A 133 12.78 -21.04 -9.06
C PRO A 133 11.84 -22.03 -9.75
N VAL A 134 10.86 -21.48 -10.45
CA VAL A 134 9.80 -22.23 -11.11
C VAL A 134 9.87 -22.02 -12.61
N HIS A 135 10.06 -23.10 -13.35
CA HIS A 135 10.08 -23.08 -14.81
C HIS A 135 8.70 -23.36 -15.39
N ASP A 136 8.21 -22.44 -16.21
CA ASP A 136 7.05 -22.62 -17.08
C ASP A 136 7.52 -23.09 -18.47
N PRO A 137 7.29 -24.37 -18.81
CA PRO A 137 7.73 -24.93 -20.08
C PRO A 137 6.91 -24.44 -21.28
N THR A 138 5.72 -23.86 -21.06
CA THR A 138 4.85 -23.37 -22.14
C THR A 138 5.43 -22.11 -22.79
N TYR A 139 5.97 -21.22 -21.96
CA TYR A 139 6.54 -19.96 -22.40
C TYR A 139 8.07 -19.94 -22.39
N ASP A 140 8.70 -21.04 -21.95
CA ASP A 140 10.14 -21.14 -21.71
C ASP A 140 10.64 -20.02 -20.79
N VAL A 141 9.95 -19.85 -19.66
CA VAL A 141 10.22 -18.78 -18.69
C VAL A 141 10.53 -19.41 -17.33
N THR A 142 11.46 -18.82 -16.58
CA THR A 142 11.69 -19.18 -15.18
C THR A 142 11.40 -18.00 -14.26
N TYR A 143 10.53 -18.22 -13.28
CA TYR A 143 10.15 -17.27 -12.25
C TYR A 143 10.93 -17.54 -10.97
N SER A 144 11.58 -16.53 -10.42
CA SER A 144 12.19 -16.59 -9.08
C SER A 144 11.56 -15.52 -8.21
N VAL A 145 11.04 -15.93 -7.05
CA VAL A 145 10.35 -15.05 -6.12
C VAL A 145 11.25 -14.78 -4.94
N HIS A 146 11.39 -13.51 -4.58
CA HIS A 146 12.23 -13.08 -3.48
C HIS A 146 11.48 -12.08 -2.61
N PRO A 147 11.72 -12.08 -1.29
CA PRO A 147 11.27 -10.98 -0.45
C PRO A 147 11.92 -9.69 -0.95
N LEU A 148 11.16 -8.60 -0.91
CA LEU A 148 11.73 -7.29 -1.19
C LEU A 148 12.53 -6.80 0.02
N ASP A 149 13.75 -6.32 -0.20
CA ASP A 149 14.54 -5.63 0.82
C ASP A 149 14.06 -4.18 0.92
N SER A 150 13.00 -3.97 1.70
CA SER A 150 12.23 -2.71 1.79
C SER A 150 11.63 -2.56 3.19
N GLU A 151 11.32 -1.33 3.59
CA GLU A 151 10.59 -1.06 4.85
C GLU A 151 9.17 -1.66 4.82
N TYR A 152 8.58 -1.73 3.63
CA TYR A 152 7.23 -2.23 3.40
C TYR A 152 7.25 -3.70 2.95
N PRO A 153 6.29 -4.53 3.42
CA PRO A 153 6.13 -5.88 2.90
C PRO A 153 5.94 -5.88 1.39
N GLY A 154 6.66 -6.79 0.72
CA GLY A 154 6.59 -6.88 -0.73
C GLY A 154 7.36 -8.06 -1.27
N MET A 155 7.23 -8.27 -2.57
CA MET A 155 7.89 -9.32 -3.31
C MET A 155 8.53 -8.76 -4.57
N ARG A 156 9.70 -9.31 -4.89
CA ARG A 156 10.40 -9.15 -6.16
C ARG A 156 10.25 -10.45 -6.95
N VAL A 157 9.83 -10.33 -8.20
CA VAL A 157 9.77 -11.46 -9.14
C VAL A 157 10.76 -11.21 -10.26
N LEU A 158 11.70 -12.13 -10.39
CA LEU A 158 12.63 -12.20 -11.52
C LEU A 158 12.08 -13.19 -12.55
N ILE A 159 11.93 -12.72 -13.77
CA ILE A 159 11.38 -13.47 -14.90
C ILE A 159 12.50 -13.64 -15.91
N HIS A 160 13.05 -14.84 -16.01
CA HIS A 160 14.08 -15.21 -16.97
C HIS A 160 13.39 -15.79 -18.21
N ASP A 161 13.47 -15.08 -19.34
CA ASP A 161 12.95 -15.63 -20.60
C ASP A 161 13.91 -16.67 -21.21
N GLY A 162 13.43 -17.41 -22.22
CA GLY A 162 14.20 -18.44 -22.91
C GLY A 162 15.45 -17.92 -23.64
N ASP A 163 15.52 -16.60 -23.90
CA ASP A 163 16.70 -15.94 -24.46
C ASP A 163 17.72 -15.53 -23.37
N GLY A 164 17.41 -15.80 -22.10
CA GLY A 164 18.24 -15.45 -20.95
C GLY A 164 18.13 -13.99 -20.51
N ARG A 165 17.17 -13.22 -21.02
CA ARG A 165 16.89 -11.87 -20.56
C ARG A 165 16.12 -11.92 -19.25
N ILE A 166 16.41 -10.96 -18.38
CA ILE A 166 15.79 -10.85 -17.07
C ILE A 166 14.82 -9.67 -17.09
N HIS A 167 13.56 -9.96 -16.77
CA HIS A 167 12.57 -8.95 -16.45
C HIS A 167 12.31 -8.97 -14.94
N GLU A 168 11.99 -7.80 -14.41
CA GLU A 168 11.72 -7.61 -13.00
C GLU A 168 10.34 -7.03 -12.83
N SER A 169 9.61 -7.59 -11.86
CA SER A 169 8.38 -7.01 -11.38
C SER A 169 8.41 -6.96 -9.85
N ILE A 170 7.91 -5.86 -9.32
CA ILE A 170 7.89 -5.56 -7.89
C ILE A 170 6.45 -5.39 -7.46
N VAL A 171 6.11 -5.96 -6.31
CA VAL A 171 4.85 -5.68 -5.63
C VAL A 171 5.15 -5.22 -4.21
N ILE A 172 4.58 -4.10 -3.79
CA ILE A 172 4.72 -3.55 -2.44
C ILE A 172 3.34 -3.25 -1.88
N GLN A 173 3.15 -3.51 -0.60
CA GLN A 173 1.95 -3.13 0.12
C GLN A 173 2.29 -2.37 1.40
N ALA A 174 1.44 -1.42 1.75
CA ALA A 174 1.53 -0.72 3.01
C ALA A 174 0.13 -0.43 3.57
N GLU A 175 0.06 -0.32 4.89
CA GLU A 175 -1.15 -0.09 5.66
C GLU A 175 -1.04 1.28 6.33
N VAL A 176 -2.10 2.07 6.26
CA VAL A 176 -2.21 3.41 6.87
C VAL A 176 -3.58 3.52 7.53
N GLY A 177 -3.69 3.09 8.78
CA GLY A 177 -4.99 2.97 9.47
C GLY A 177 -5.93 2.03 8.71
N ASN A 178 -7.16 2.46 8.43
CA ASN A 178 -8.16 1.67 7.68
C ASN A 178 -7.97 1.75 6.14
N HIS A 179 -6.75 2.06 5.69
CA HIS A 179 -6.43 2.23 4.29
C HIS A 179 -5.21 1.42 3.88
N TRP A 180 -5.23 0.91 2.65
CA TRP A 180 -4.11 0.16 2.07
C TRP A 180 -3.59 0.88 0.83
N VAL A 181 -2.26 0.92 0.72
CA VAL A 181 -1.53 1.30 -0.47
C VAL A 181 -0.96 0.04 -1.10
N LEU A 182 -1.17 -0.12 -2.39
CA LEU A 182 -0.68 -1.27 -3.15
C LEU A 182 0.00 -0.77 -4.41
N ALA A 183 1.24 -1.21 -4.64
CA ALA A 183 2.00 -0.86 -5.82
C ALA A 183 2.41 -2.13 -6.56
N GLY A 184 2.13 -2.18 -7.87
CA GLY A 184 2.66 -3.17 -8.79
C GLY A 184 3.49 -2.47 -9.85
N ALA A 185 4.73 -2.90 -10.07
CA ALA A 185 5.60 -2.29 -11.06
C ALA A 185 6.30 -3.34 -11.93
N GLN A 186 6.60 -2.94 -13.16
CA GLN A 186 7.39 -3.72 -14.11
C GLN A 186 8.52 -2.87 -14.67
N ARG A 187 9.70 -3.49 -14.77
CA ARG A 187 10.93 -2.84 -15.28
C ARG A 187 11.32 -1.58 -14.49
N MET A 188 11.08 -1.61 -13.17
CA MET A 188 11.53 -0.63 -12.21
C MET A 188 12.32 -1.35 -11.10
N SER A 189 13.31 -0.67 -10.51
CA SER A 189 14.02 -1.21 -9.34
C SER A 189 13.12 -1.14 -8.10
N GLY A 190 13.32 -2.06 -7.16
CA GLY A 190 12.66 -2.04 -5.85
C GLY A 190 12.76 -0.68 -5.15
N GLU A 191 13.97 -0.10 -5.11
CA GLU A 191 14.21 1.23 -4.51
C GLU A 191 13.34 2.34 -5.11
N ALA A 192 13.17 2.36 -6.44
CA ALA A 192 12.35 3.38 -7.10
C ALA A 192 10.87 3.20 -6.77
N VAL A 193 10.39 1.94 -6.71
CA VAL A 193 9.00 1.64 -6.35
C VAL A 193 8.75 1.97 -4.88
N GLU A 194 9.69 1.67 -3.98
CA GLU A 194 9.63 2.00 -2.57
C GLU A 194 9.55 3.51 -2.33
N GLN A 195 10.36 4.31 -3.03
CA GLN A 195 10.28 5.78 -2.96
C GLN A 195 8.91 6.31 -3.38
N ILE A 196 8.32 5.73 -4.42
CA ILE A 196 6.97 6.12 -4.89
C ILE A 196 5.90 5.70 -3.88
N VAL A 197 6.01 4.51 -3.29
CA VAL A 197 5.11 4.05 -2.24
C VAL A 197 5.20 4.95 -1.02
N ALA A 198 6.40 5.30 -0.57
CA ALA A 198 6.60 6.23 0.54
C ALA A 198 5.97 7.61 0.25
N ALA A 199 6.10 8.12 -0.97
CA ALA A 199 5.45 9.36 -1.38
C ALA A 199 3.90 9.24 -1.38
N GLN A 200 3.38 8.10 -1.83
CA GLN A 200 1.94 7.82 -1.82
C GLN A 200 1.38 7.72 -0.39
N ILE A 201 2.11 7.08 0.52
CA ILE A 201 1.77 6.99 1.95
C ILE A 201 1.76 8.38 2.57
N ALA A 202 2.82 9.17 2.38
CA ALA A 202 2.89 10.52 2.92
C ALA A 202 1.72 11.41 2.44
N LYS A 203 1.36 11.30 1.15
CA LYS A 203 0.21 12.03 0.59
C LYS A 203 -1.12 11.57 1.20
N LEU A 204 -1.29 10.27 1.44
CA LEU A 204 -2.47 9.71 2.10
C LEU A 204 -2.56 10.20 3.56
N GLU A 205 -1.49 10.10 4.33
CA GLU A 205 -1.42 10.59 5.71
C GLU A 205 -1.73 12.08 5.81
N ASP A 206 -1.16 12.90 4.92
CA ASP A 206 -1.45 14.34 4.84
C ASP A 206 -2.92 14.60 4.50
N GLY A 207 -3.52 13.81 3.61
CA GLY A 207 -4.94 13.85 3.27
C GLY A 207 -5.83 13.59 4.48
N LEU A 208 -5.61 12.45 5.14
CA LEU A 208 -6.37 12.01 6.32
C LEU A 208 -6.28 13.01 7.48
N ASN A 209 -5.09 13.57 7.71
CA ASN A 209 -4.89 14.56 8.75
C ASN A 209 -5.64 15.87 8.46
N ARG A 210 -5.74 16.29 7.19
CA ARG A 210 -6.44 17.53 6.81
C ARG A 210 -7.95 17.47 7.04
N ASP A 211 -8.58 16.31 6.83
CA ASP A 211 -10.01 16.13 7.04
C ASP A 211 -10.37 16.18 8.53
N LEU A 212 -9.52 15.60 9.39
CA LEU A 212 -9.64 15.73 10.85
C LEU A 212 -9.57 17.19 11.33
N TRP A 213 -8.82 18.06 10.65
CA TRP A 213 -8.80 19.49 10.96
C TRP A 213 -10.05 20.24 10.49
N GLN A 214 -10.68 19.82 9.38
CA GLN A 214 -11.91 20.43 8.88
C GLN A 214 -13.11 20.10 9.78
N GLU A 215 -13.23 18.86 10.26
CA GLU A 215 -14.31 18.47 11.19
C GLU A 215 -14.24 19.23 12.53
N HIS A 216 -13.04 19.42 13.09
CA HIS A 216 -12.84 20.19 14.33
C HIS A 216 -13.06 21.70 14.14
N SER A 217 -12.92 22.21 12.92
CA SER A 217 -13.13 23.64 12.62
C SER A 217 -14.60 23.96 12.33
N ALA A 218 -15.38 22.99 11.88
CA ALA A 218 -16.82 23.13 11.61
C ALA A 218 -17.71 23.06 12.88
N THR A 219 -17.13 22.69 14.02
CA THR A 219 -17.83 22.51 15.31
C THR A 219 -17.61 23.65 16.33
N ARG A 220 -17.07 24.80 15.91
CA ARG A 220 -16.95 26.03 16.72
C ARG A 220 -17.74 27.18 16.13
#